data_AF-A0A510LCW8-F1
#
_entry.id   AF-A0A510LCW8-F1
#
_cell.length_a   1.000
_cell.length_b   1.000
_cell.length_c   1.000
_cell.angle_alpha   90.00
_cell.angle_beta   90.00
_cell.angle_gamma   90.00
#
_symmetry.space_group_name_H-M   'P 1'
#
loop_
_entity.id
_entity.type
_entity.pdbx_description
1 polymer ?
#
loop_
_entity_poly.entity_id
_entity_poly.type
_entity_poly.pdbx_seq_one_letter_code
_entity_poly.pdbx_strand_id
1 'polypeptide(L)'
;MINITQNKLKYIFSNNNILLDSLKFCKKNNIGDSHLEHIKLSIDKFLACRDISKGFVKFKCPHCPVTHLFPVTCKSKLCPSCSYKYSRTWSEKIQKHILNIEHRHVLFTIPEECRKFFFYDRSLLSKLSATVNQVFKFIFHNISRKRKRKNKISGHSRYYFTDSDIVHYGLISVIHTFGRDLKMEPSCSCHCFIRRFQ
;
A
#
# COMPACT_ATOMS: atom_id res chain seq x y z
N MET A 1 -0.09 27.12 -3.38
CA MET A 1 1.31 27.05 -2.91
C MET A 1 1.96 25.77 -3.45
N ILE A 2 2.83 25.91 -4.44
CA ILE A 2 3.66 24.79 -4.94
C ILE A 2 4.72 24.53 -3.86
N ASN A 3 4.73 23.32 -3.33
CA ASN A 3 5.56 22.97 -2.19
C ASN A 3 7.05 23.05 -2.59
N ILE A 4 7.88 23.79 -1.86
CA ILE A 4 9.30 24.05 -2.18
C ILE A 4 10.07 22.75 -2.49
N THR A 5 9.72 21.67 -1.79
CA THR A 5 10.30 20.33 -1.96
C THR A 5 9.99 19.68 -3.32
N GLN A 6 8.82 19.96 -3.92
CA GLN A 6 8.49 19.43 -5.24
C GLN A 6 9.34 20.04 -6.36
N ASN A 7 9.69 21.33 -6.24
CA ASN A 7 10.52 22.00 -7.24
C ASN A 7 11.95 21.46 -7.24
N LYS A 8 12.51 21.14 -6.06
CA LYS A 8 13.82 20.48 -5.94
C LYS A 8 13.86 19.11 -6.62
N LEU A 9 12.83 18.28 -6.39
CA LEU A 9 12.76 16.96 -7.02
C LEU A 9 12.56 17.05 -8.53
N LYS A 10 11.68 17.95 -8.99
CA LYS A 10 11.53 18.19 -10.43
C LYS A 10 12.87 18.59 -11.07
N TYR A 11 13.61 19.50 -10.44
CA TYR A 11 14.94 19.90 -10.91
C TYR A 11 15.92 18.72 -11.02
N ILE A 12 15.97 17.84 -10.02
CA ILE A 12 16.80 16.62 -10.06
C ILE A 12 16.43 15.75 -11.26
N PHE A 13 15.14 15.47 -11.47
CA PHE A 13 14.68 14.62 -12.57
C PHE A 13 14.71 15.31 -13.95
N SER A 14 14.78 16.64 -14.01
CA SER A 14 15.01 17.39 -15.25
C SER A 14 16.47 17.31 -15.71
N ASN A 15 17.39 16.91 -14.84
CA ASN A 15 18.78 16.68 -15.22
C ASN A 15 18.92 15.33 -15.94
N ASN A 16 18.97 15.37 -17.28
CA ASN A 16 18.97 14.19 -18.15
C ASN A 16 20.04 13.15 -17.81
N ASN A 17 21.18 13.56 -17.23
CA ASN A 17 22.26 12.65 -16.85
C ASN A 17 21.80 11.60 -15.82
N ILE A 18 21.01 11.99 -14.82
CA ILE A 18 20.53 11.08 -13.77
C ILE A 18 19.57 10.03 -14.35
N LEU A 19 18.69 10.46 -15.26
CA LEU A 19 17.72 9.59 -15.91
C LEU A 19 18.41 8.61 -16.86
N LEU A 20 19.38 9.09 -17.65
CA LEU A 20 20.19 8.26 -18.54
C LEU A 20 20.98 7.20 -17.76
N ASP A 21 21.62 7.57 -16.66
CA ASP A 21 22.42 6.65 -15.86
C ASP A 21 21.54 5.62 -15.14
N SER A 22 20.36 6.04 -14.65
CA SER A 22 19.37 5.13 -14.09
C SER A 22 18.85 4.13 -15.12
N LEU A 23 18.57 4.58 -16.36
CA LEU A 23 18.13 3.69 -17.44
C LEU A 23 19.22 2.71 -17.88
N LYS A 24 20.49 3.15 -17.94
CA LYS A 24 21.64 2.28 -18.21
C LYS A 24 21.77 1.20 -17.13
N PHE A 25 21.62 1.59 -15.86
CA PHE A 25 21.60 0.64 -14.75
C PHE A 25 20.45 -0.36 -14.87
N CYS A 26 19.24 0.07 -15.21
CA CYS A 26 18.10 -0.82 -15.40
C CYS A 26 18.33 -1.80 -16.57
N LYS A 27 18.87 -1.35 -17.70
CA LYS A 27 19.24 -2.21 -18.83
C LYS A 27 20.28 -3.26 -18.45
N LYS A 28 21.29 -2.87 -17.65
CA LYS A 28 22.32 -3.78 -17.14
C LYS A 28 21.75 -4.91 -16.27
N ASN A 29 20.60 -4.70 -15.64
CA ASN A 29 19.91 -5.68 -14.80
C ASN A 29 18.82 -6.47 -15.55
N ASN A 30 18.86 -6.50 -16.89
CA ASN A 30 17.90 -7.22 -17.74
C ASN A 30 16.43 -6.83 -17.50
N ILE A 31 16.16 -5.58 -17.12
CA ILE A 31 14.80 -5.05 -17.05
C ILE A 31 14.27 -4.89 -18.49
N GLY A 32 13.12 -5.49 -18.78
CA GLY A 32 12.51 -5.44 -20.12
C GLY A 32 12.18 -4.02 -20.58
N ASP A 33 12.29 -3.79 -21.89
CA ASP A 33 12.13 -2.46 -22.50
C ASP A 33 10.76 -1.82 -22.22
N SER A 34 9.70 -2.62 -22.14
CA SER A 34 8.36 -2.16 -21.78
C SER A 34 8.32 -1.50 -20.39
N HIS A 35 9.09 -2.04 -19.43
CA HIS A 35 9.18 -1.48 -18.08
C HIS A 35 10.01 -0.19 -18.08
N LEU A 36 11.07 -0.12 -18.90
CA LEU A 36 11.87 1.09 -19.07
C LEU A 36 11.04 2.25 -19.64
N GLU A 37 10.22 1.99 -20.66
CA GLU A 37 9.30 3.00 -21.20
C GLU A 37 8.28 3.47 -20.17
N HIS A 38 7.76 2.55 -19.35
CA HIS A 38 6.89 2.93 -18.25
C HIS A 38 7.58 3.84 -17.22
N ILE A 39 8.86 3.61 -16.91
CA ILE A 39 9.66 4.46 -16.02
C ILE A 39 9.80 5.87 -16.60
N LYS A 40 10.21 5.98 -17.87
CA LYS A 40 10.33 7.28 -18.57
C LYS A 40 9.02 8.05 -18.53
N LEU A 41 7.94 7.42 -18.97
CA LEU A 41 6.60 8.00 -18.97
C LEU A 41 6.17 8.48 -17.58
N SER A 42 6.53 7.73 -16.53
CA SER A 42 6.20 8.10 -15.14
C SER A 42 6.95 9.35 -14.69
N ILE A 43 8.19 9.53 -15.12
CA ILE A 43 9.02 10.70 -14.83
C ILE A 43 8.51 11.91 -15.62
N ASP A 44 8.23 11.76 -16.91
CA ASP A 44 7.70 12.85 -17.74
C ASP A 44 6.35 13.37 -17.20
N LYS A 45 5.46 12.46 -16.81
CA LYS A 45 4.21 12.79 -16.12
C LYS A 45 4.46 13.56 -14.82
N PHE A 46 5.48 13.20 -14.06
CA PHE A 46 5.83 13.91 -12.82
C PHE A 46 6.36 15.32 -13.10
N LEU A 47 7.22 15.49 -14.10
CA LEU A 47 7.75 16.80 -14.50
C LEU A 47 6.62 17.73 -14.96
N ALA A 48 5.69 17.25 -15.78
CA ALA A 48 4.53 18.00 -16.25
C ALA A 48 3.43 18.20 -15.17
N CYS A 49 3.52 17.52 -14.02
CA CYS A 49 2.47 17.56 -13.01
C CYS A 49 2.25 18.96 -12.45
N ARG A 50 1.01 19.44 -12.45
CA ARG A 50 0.59 20.76 -11.95
C ARG A 50 1.22 21.95 -12.69
N ASP A 51 1.71 21.73 -13.90
CA ASP A 51 2.18 22.80 -14.77
C ASP A 51 1.02 23.34 -15.61
N ILE A 52 0.66 24.61 -15.40
CA ILE A 52 -0.45 25.26 -16.11
C ILE A 52 -0.14 25.35 -17.61
N SER A 53 1.13 25.52 -18.01
CA SER A 53 1.52 25.59 -19.42
C SER A 53 1.27 24.28 -20.18
N LYS A 54 1.27 23.15 -19.47
CA LYS A 54 1.04 21.81 -20.02
C LYS A 54 -0.43 21.41 -20.04
N GLY A 55 -1.26 22.01 -19.20
CA GLY A 55 -2.69 21.76 -19.19
C GLY A 55 -3.38 22.18 -17.90
N PHE A 56 -4.56 22.76 -18.04
CA PHE A 56 -5.42 23.15 -16.93
C PHE A 56 -6.90 22.95 -17.28
N VAL A 57 -7.72 22.84 -16.25
CA VAL A 57 -9.18 22.86 -16.33
C VAL A 57 -9.65 24.21 -15.82
N LYS A 58 -10.45 24.91 -16.63
CA LYS A 58 -11.02 26.22 -16.31
C LYS A 58 -12.49 26.04 -15.93
N PHE A 59 -12.86 26.48 -14.72
CA PHE A 59 -14.25 26.59 -14.30
C PHE A 59 -14.62 28.06 -14.20
N LYS A 60 -15.76 28.42 -14.79
CA LYS A 60 -16.34 29.76 -14.67
C LYS A 60 -17.66 29.62 -13.93
N CYS A 61 -17.86 30.43 -12.88
CA CYS A 61 -19.15 30.47 -12.22
C CYS A 61 -20.19 31.14 -13.15
N PRO A 62 -21.40 30.59 -13.28
CA PRO A 62 -22.45 31.25 -14.06
C PRO A 62 -23.00 32.53 -13.39
N HIS A 63 -22.86 32.65 -12.06
CA HIS A 63 -23.44 33.75 -11.28
C HIS A 63 -22.45 34.84 -10.86
N CYS A 64 -21.13 34.61 -11.00
CA CYS A 64 -20.12 35.61 -10.63
C CYS A 64 -18.97 35.65 -11.66
N PRO A 65 -18.23 36.78 -11.78
CA PRO A 65 -17.16 36.92 -12.77
C PRO A 65 -15.90 36.09 -12.46
N VAL A 66 -15.92 35.29 -11.39
CA VAL A 66 -14.76 34.52 -10.94
C VAL A 66 -14.52 33.33 -11.86
N THR A 67 -13.27 33.20 -12.28
CA THR A 67 -12.75 32.06 -13.03
C THR A 67 -11.69 31.34 -12.21
N HIS A 68 -11.86 30.03 -12.05
CA HIS A 68 -10.89 29.18 -11.38
C HIS A 68 -10.11 28.34 -12.40
N LEU A 69 -8.79 28.34 -12.29
CA LEU A 69 -7.89 27.51 -13.09
C LEU A 69 -7.30 26.41 -12.20
N PHE A 70 -7.52 25.16 -12.57
CA PHE A 70 -6.97 24.00 -11.87
C PHE A 70 -5.96 23.29 -12.75
N PRO A 71 -4.70 23.19 -12.35
CA PRO A 71 -3.70 22.53 -13.17
C PRO A 71 -3.90 21.00 -13.13
N VAL A 72 -3.58 20.33 -14.24
CA VAL A 72 -3.75 18.88 -14.34
C VAL A 72 -2.71 18.16 -13.47
N THR A 73 -3.16 17.16 -12.69
CA THR A 73 -2.30 16.36 -11.83
C THR A 73 -1.93 15.03 -12.48
N CYS A 74 -0.70 14.55 -12.29
CA CYS A 74 -0.22 13.32 -12.92
C CYS A 74 -0.78 12.02 -12.32
N LYS A 75 -1.36 12.06 -11.11
CA LYS A 75 -1.85 10.89 -10.34
C LYS A 75 -0.81 9.77 -10.15
N SER A 76 0.48 10.08 -10.32
CA SER A 76 1.58 9.13 -10.15
C SER A 76 2.03 9.04 -8.69
N LYS A 77 2.46 7.84 -8.27
CA LYS A 77 3.08 7.62 -6.94
C LYS A 77 4.45 8.30 -6.80
N LEU A 78 5.15 8.56 -7.91
CA LEU A 78 6.44 9.28 -7.93
C LEU A 78 6.28 10.73 -7.45
N CYS A 79 5.13 11.35 -7.71
CA CYS A 79 4.86 12.72 -7.35
C CYS A 79 4.45 12.84 -5.87
N PRO A 80 5.23 13.51 -5.00
CA PRO A 80 4.93 13.57 -3.56
C PRO A 80 3.55 14.17 -3.25
N SER A 81 3.13 15.19 -3.98
CA SER A 81 1.81 15.81 -3.75
C SER A 81 0.64 14.92 -4.15
N CYS A 82 0.79 14.16 -5.24
CA CYS A 82 -0.26 13.26 -5.71
C CYS A 82 -0.30 12.00 -4.86
N SER A 83 0.87 11.43 -4.54
CA SER A 83 0.98 10.26 -3.67
C SER A 83 0.48 10.57 -2.26
N TYR A 84 0.83 11.72 -1.68
CA TYR A 84 0.32 12.13 -0.37
C TYR A 84 -1.21 12.27 -0.36
N LYS A 85 -1.79 12.95 -1.37
CA LYS A 85 -3.25 13.06 -1.49
C LYS A 85 -3.91 11.68 -1.62
N TYR A 86 -3.34 10.81 -2.45
CA TYR A 86 -3.83 9.45 -2.64
C TYR A 86 -3.78 8.65 -1.33
N SER A 87 -2.65 8.68 -0.61
CA SER A 87 -2.50 7.99 0.68
C SER A 87 -3.49 8.50 1.71
N ARG A 88 -3.74 9.81 1.77
CA ARG A 88 -4.75 10.38 2.67
C ARG A 88 -6.16 9.91 2.34
N THR A 89 -6.59 10.05 1.08
CA THR A 89 -7.91 9.60 0.64
C THR A 89 -8.10 8.09 0.81
N TRP A 90 -7.06 7.29 0.58
CA TRP A 90 -7.09 5.86 0.83
C TRP A 90 -7.25 5.57 2.33
N SER A 91 -6.51 6.25 3.20
CA SER A 91 -6.62 6.10 4.65
C SER A 91 -8.01 6.46 5.16
N GLU A 92 -8.59 7.58 4.70
CA GLU A 92 -9.96 8.00 5.02
C GLU A 92 -11.00 6.98 4.57
N LYS A 93 -10.82 6.37 3.38
CA LYS A 93 -11.71 5.30 2.90
C LYS A 93 -11.62 4.06 3.78
N ILE A 94 -10.41 3.61 4.09
CA ILE A 94 -10.19 2.44 4.96
C ILE A 94 -10.77 2.69 6.36
N GLN A 95 -10.57 3.88 6.91
CA GLN A 95 -11.13 4.26 8.21
C GLN A 95 -12.66 4.11 8.26
N LYS A 96 -13.37 4.44 7.17
CA LYS A 96 -14.83 4.26 7.07
C LYS A 96 -15.29 2.80 7.09
N HIS A 97 -14.42 1.86 6.71
CA HIS A 97 -14.70 0.43 6.70
C HIS A 97 -14.22 -0.29 7.97
N ILE A 98 -13.45 0.39 8.82
CA ILE A 98 -12.92 -0.17 10.07
C ILE A 98 -13.97 -0.05 11.18
N LEU A 99 -14.18 -1.14 11.91
CA LEU A 99 -15.02 -1.15 13.10
C LEU A 99 -14.30 -0.50 14.29
N ASN A 100 -15.02 0.29 15.09
CA ASN A 100 -14.50 0.89 16.31
C ASN A 100 -14.46 -0.14 17.47
N ILE A 101 -13.53 -1.09 17.38
CA ILE A 101 -13.27 -2.15 18.36
C ILE A 101 -11.76 -2.28 18.58
N GLU A 102 -11.34 -3.10 19.55
CA GLU A 102 -9.93 -3.44 19.69
C GLU A 102 -9.43 -4.25 18.50
N HIS A 103 -8.26 -3.86 17.99
CA HIS A 103 -7.62 -4.51 16.86
C HIS A 103 -6.30 -5.14 17.26
N ARG A 104 -5.89 -6.20 16.56
CA ARG A 104 -4.57 -6.81 16.68
C ARG A 104 -3.77 -6.58 15.42
N HIS A 105 -2.56 -6.04 15.59
CA HIS A 105 -1.61 -5.88 14.51
C HIS A 105 -0.65 -7.07 14.49
N VAL A 106 -0.54 -7.72 13.33
CA VAL A 106 0.32 -8.90 13.12
C VAL A 106 1.21 -8.64 11.92
N LEU A 107 2.52 -8.80 12.09
CA LEU A 107 3.50 -8.64 11.03
C LEU A 107 4.03 -10.00 10.58
N PHE A 108 3.94 -10.28 9.28
CA PHE A 108 4.58 -11.41 8.64
C PHE A 108 5.79 -10.91 7.86
N THR A 109 6.98 -11.19 8.39
CA THR A 109 8.25 -10.88 7.73
C THR A 109 8.71 -12.09 6.93
N ILE A 110 9.10 -11.85 5.67
CA ILE A 110 9.65 -12.92 4.83
C ILE A 110 11.13 -13.12 5.19
N PRO A 111 11.58 -14.38 5.45
CA PRO A 111 12.98 -14.71 5.67
C PRO A 111 13.87 -14.20 4.54
N GLU A 112 15.11 -13.83 4.86
CA GLU A 112 16.04 -13.17 3.92
C GLU A 112 16.27 -14.01 2.65
N GLU A 113 16.42 -15.31 2.83
CA GLU A 113 16.66 -16.31 1.80
C GLU A 113 15.52 -16.32 0.77
N CYS A 114 14.29 -16.05 1.22
CA CYS A 114 13.11 -16.06 0.37
C CYS A 114 12.91 -14.76 -0.41
N ARG A 115 13.52 -13.64 0.00
CA ARG A 115 13.24 -12.30 -0.56
C ARG A 115 13.57 -12.20 -2.05
N LYS A 116 14.59 -12.91 -2.52
CA LYS A 116 14.99 -12.94 -3.93
C LYS A 116 13.87 -13.49 -4.83
N PHE A 117 13.16 -14.52 -4.40
CA PHE A 117 12.04 -15.07 -5.17
C PHE A 117 10.91 -14.04 -5.35
N PHE A 118 10.59 -13.27 -4.31
CA PHE A 118 9.60 -12.18 -4.37
C PHE A 118 10.07 -10.96 -5.19
N PHE A 119 11.38 -10.82 -5.40
CA PHE A 119 11.93 -9.80 -6.28
C PHE A 119 11.72 -10.18 -7.75
N TYR A 120 12.04 -11.41 -8.12
CA TYR A 120 11.89 -11.93 -9.49
C TYR A 120 10.43 -12.14 -9.88
N ASP A 121 9.64 -12.77 -9.01
CA ASP A 121 8.21 -13.01 -9.25
C ASP A 121 7.34 -12.14 -8.32
N ARG A 122 6.87 -11.01 -8.85
CA ARG A 122 5.97 -10.09 -8.14
C ARG A 122 4.58 -10.69 -7.91
N SER A 123 4.17 -11.73 -8.64
CA SER A 123 2.88 -12.40 -8.42
C SER A 123 2.80 -13.07 -7.05
N LEU A 124 3.96 -13.45 -6.48
CA LEU A 124 4.06 -14.06 -5.15
C LEU A 124 3.57 -13.13 -4.04
N LEU A 125 3.66 -11.80 -4.21
CA LEU A 125 3.17 -10.84 -3.21
C LEU A 125 1.65 -10.97 -3.03
N SER A 126 0.89 -11.12 -4.12
CA SER A 126 -0.55 -11.35 -4.05
C SER A 126 -0.86 -12.68 -3.37
N LYS A 127 -0.12 -13.75 -3.74
CA LYS A 127 -0.24 -15.07 -3.12
C LYS A 127 0.05 -15.03 -1.62
N LEU A 128 1.05 -14.27 -1.18
CA LEU A 128 1.39 -14.10 0.24
C LEU A 128 0.19 -13.59 1.05
N SER A 129 -0.49 -12.54 0.58
CA SER A 129 -1.69 -12.02 1.25
C SER A 129 -2.81 -13.07 1.31
N ALA A 130 -3.02 -13.83 0.23
CA ALA A 130 -4.01 -14.90 0.19
C ALA A 130 -3.66 -16.04 1.16
N THR A 131 -2.40 -16.46 1.21
CA THR A 131 -1.90 -17.50 2.12
C THR A 131 -2.02 -17.06 3.58
N VAL A 132 -1.69 -15.81 3.90
CA VAL A 132 -1.92 -15.27 5.25
C VAL A 132 -3.39 -15.37 5.62
N ASN A 133 -4.32 -14.99 4.74
CA ASN A 133 -5.75 -15.15 4.99
C ASN A 133 -6.14 -16.61 5.25
N GLN A 134 -5.57 -17.58 4.51
CA GLN A 134 -5.80 -19.01 4.76
C GLN A 134 -5.29 -19.45 6.14
N VAL A 135 -4.13 -18.98 6.57
CA VAL A 135 -3.60 -19.24 7.93
C VAL A 135 -4.56 -18.70 9.00
N PHE A 136 -5.08 -17.48 8.82
CA PHE A 136 -6.08 -16.92 9.74
C PHE A 136 -7.36 -17.75 9.74
N LYS A 137 -7.89 -18.15 8.57
CA LYS A 137 -9.04 -19.06 8.47
C LYS A 137 -8.81 -20.34 9.27
N PHE A 138 -7.66 -20.98 9.08
CA PHE A 138 -7.30 -22.21 9.78
C PHE A 138 -7.23 -21.99 11.29
N ILE A 139 -6.54 -20.95 11.77
CA ILE A 139 -6.38 -20.67 13.20
C ILE A 139 -7.73 -20.38 13.87
N PHE A 140 -8.59 -19.59 13.23
CA PHE A 140 -9.87 -19.19 13.82
C PHE A 140 -10.94 -20.29 13.77
N HIS A 141 -10.95 -21.14 12.73
CA HIS A 141 -11.98 -22.17 12.54
C HIS A 141 -11.55 -23.58 13.01
N ASN A 142 -10.28 -23.82 13.36
CA ASN A 142 -9.83 -25.13 13.85
C ASN A 142 -10.19 -25.36 15.34
N ILE A 143 -11.47 -25.62 15.58
CA ILE A 143 -12.05 -25.87 16.92
C ILE A 143 -11.38 -27.05 17.62
N SER A 144 -11.09 -28.14 16.90
CA SER A 144 -10.45 -29.36 17.45
C SER A 144 -9.12 -29.07 18.14
N ARG A 145 -8.24 -28.26 17.51
CA ARG A 145 -6.98 -27.83 18.16
C ARG A 145 -7.20 -26.88 19.33
N LYS A 146 -8.26 -26.06 19.32
CA LYS A 146 -8.59 -25.18 20.46
C LYS A 146 -8.95 -26.00 21.71
N ARG A 147 -9.69 -27.11 21.55
CA ARG A 147 -10.08 -28.01 22.64
C ARG A 147 -8.89 -28.76 23.29
N LYS A 148 -7.78 -28.95 22.55
CA LYS A 148 -6.56 -29.65 23.01
C LYS A 148 -5.53 -28.75 23.72
N ARG A 149 -5.84 -27.46 23.98
CA ARG A 149 -4.88 -26.55 24.65
C ARG A 149 -4.65 -26.97 26.11
N LYS A 150 -3.39 -27.02 26.53
CA LYS A 150 -2.97 -27.29 27.92
C LYS A 150 -3.53 -26.24 28.90
N ASN A 151 -3.46 -24.96 28.53
CA ASN A 151 -4.04 -23.87 29.31
C ASN A 151 -5.51 -23.68 28.90
N LYS A 152 -6.41 -24.28 29.68
CA LYS A 152 -7.85 -24.08 29.52
C LYS A 152 -8.24 -22.75 30.16
N ILE A 153 -8.98 -21.94 29.42
CA ILE A 153 -9.69 -20.79 30.01
C ILE A 153 -10.83 -21.37 30.85
N SER A 154 -11.11 -20.82 32.04
CA SER A 154 -12.22 -21.31 32.86
C SER A 154 -13.56 -21.12 32.14
N GLY A 155 -14.48 -22.09 32.23
CA GLY A 155 -15.81 -22.00 31.62
C GLY A 155 -16.61 -20.74 32.01
N HIS A 156 -16.37 -20.23 33.22
CA HIS A 156 -16.99 -19.02 33.77
C HIS A 156 -16.33 -17.70 33.30
N SER A 157 -15.23 -17.76 32.55
CA SER A 157 -14.56 -16.56 32.06
C SER A 157 -15.33 -15.97 30.89
N ARG A 158 -15.47 -14.64 30.86
CA ARG A 158 -15.96 -13.91 29.68
C ARG A 158 -15.11 -14.17 28.41
N TYR A 159 -13.90 -14.70 28.57
CA TYR A 159 -13.00 -15.06 27.49
C TYR A 159 -13.06 -16.55 27.09
N TYR A 160 -13.91 -17.37 27.75
CA TYR A 160 -14.10 -18.78 27.40
C TYR A 160 -14.81 -18.90 26.06
N PHE A 161 -14.28 -19.70 25.13
CA PHE A 161 -14.92 -19.94 23.83
C PHE A 161 -15.78 -21.19 23.90
N THR A 162 -17.08 -21.05 23.62
CA THR A 162 -18.03 -22.14 23.41
C THR A 162 -18.00 -22.59 21.96
N ASP A 163 -18.46 -23.81 21.70
CA ASP A 163 -18.52 -24.36 20.34
C ASP A 163 -19.59 -23.67 19.46
N SER A 164 -20.53 -22.96 20.08
CA SER A 164 -21.52 -22.09 19.44
C SER A 164 -21.00 -20.70 19.07
N ASP A 165 -19.84 -20.28 19.58
CA ASP A 165 -19.25 -18.98 19.23
C ASP A 165 -18.69 -19.01 17.81
N ILE A 166 -19.44 -18.45 16.85
CA ILE A 166 -18.93 -18.23 15.50
C ILE A 166 -17.93 -17.06 15.55
N VAL A 167 -16.64 -17.37 15.39
CA VAL A 167 -15.59 -16.36 15.38
C VAL A 167 -15.49 -15.74 14.00
N HIS A 168 -16.15 -14.59 13.81
CA HIS A 168 -15.93 -13.74 12.65
C HIS A 168 -14.69 -12.88 12.88
N TYR A 169 -13.74 -12.98 11.95
CA TYR A 169 -12.60 -12.06 11.90
C TYR A 169 -12.68 -11.23 10.63
N GLY A 170 -12.28 -9.97 10.75
CA GLY A 170 -11.93 -9.15 9.60
C GLY A 170 -10.42 -9.05 9.49
N LEU A 171 -9.94 -8.98 8.25
CA LEU A 171 -8.52 -8.89 7.94
C LEU A 171 -8.30 -7.81 6.89
N ILE A 172 -7.47 -6.84 7.25
CA ILE A 172 -6.92 -5.85 6.32
C ILE A 172 -5.44 -6.18 6.18
N SER A 173 -5.03 -6.63 4.99
CA SER A 173 -3.64 -6.90 4.67
C SER A 173 -3.04 -5.76 3.86
N VAL A 174 -1.85 -5.31 4.26
CA VAL A 174 -1.05 -4.28 3.59
C VAL A 174 0.34 -4.86 3.34
N ILE A 175 0.76 -4.88 2.08
CA ILE A 175 2.07 -5.40 1.70
C ILE A 175 3.06 -4.24 1.62
N HIS A 176 4.20 -4.39 2.31
CA HIS A 176 5.35 -3.52 2.19
C HIS A 176 6.46 -4.28 1.48
N THR A 177 7.02 -3.74 0.40
CA THR A 177 8.07 -4.42 -0.37
C THR A 177 9.48 -3.96 -0.01
N PHE A 178 9.60 -2.82 0.67
CA PHE A 178 10.86 -2.18 1.00
C PHE A 178 10.91 -1.81 2.49
N GLY A 179 12.10 -1.97 3.08
CA GLY A 179 12.42 -1.48 4.41
C GLY A 179 12.63 0.04 4.43
N ARG A 180 12.85 0.59 5.64
CA ARG A 180 13.16 2.03 5.83
C ARG A 180 14.45 2.46 5.13
N ASP A 181 15.40 1.53 5.01
CA ASP A 181 16.68 1.70 4.33
C ASP A 181 16.59 1.45 2.81
N LEU A 182 15.36 1.33 2.27
CA LEU A 182 15.06 1.05 0.86
C LEU A 182 15.58 -0.30 0.36
N LYS A 183 16.05 -1.19 1.25
CA LYS A 183 16.36 -2.56 0.88
C LYS A 183 15.09 -3.34 0.58
N MET A 184 15.21 -4.29 -0.34
CA MET A 184 14.14 -5.22 -0.70
C MET A 184 13.85 -6.15 0.48
N GLU A 185 12.88 -5.79 1.29
CA GLU A 185 12.45 -6.50 2.50
C GLU A 185 10.94 -6.70 2.48
N PRO A 186 10.43 -7.63 1.65
CA PRO A 186 9.01 -7.87 1.55
C PRO A 186 8.44 -8.36 2.89
N SER A 187 7.40 -7.68 3.35
CA SER A 187 6.65 -8.00 4.55
C SER A 187 5.17 -7.76 4.32
N CYS A 188 4.32 -8.58 4.96
CA CYS A 188 2.89 -8.40 4.97
C CYS A 188 2.48 -7.93 6.36
N SER A 189 2.02 -6.69 6.43
CA SER A 189 1.44 -6.11 7.63
C SER A 189 -0.06 -6.39 7.64
N CYS A 190 -0.55 -7.06 8.67
CA CYS A 190 -1.95 -7.43 8.78
C CYS A 190 -2.58 -6.74 9.99
N HIS A 191 -3.65 -6.00 9.74
CA HIS A 191 -4.55 -5.51 10.76
C HIS A 191 -5.71 -6.48 10.86
N CYS A 192 -5.78 -7.24 11.96
CA CYS A 192 -6.84 -8.20 12.19
C CYS A 192 -7.73 -7.71 13.32
N PHE A 193 -9.04 -7.79 13.12
CA PHE A 193 -10.01 -7.58 14.17
C PHE A 193 -10.87 -8.81 14.33
N ILE A 194 -11.20 -9.11 15.58
CA ILE A 194 -11.97 -10.29 15.95
C ILE A 194 -13.23 -9.76 16.62
N ARG A 195 -14.39 -10.02 16.02
CA ARG A 195 -15.66 -9.70 16.65
C ARG A 195 -16.32 -10.99 17.06
N ARG A 196 -16.58 -11.12 18.35
CA ARG A 196 -17.39 -12.19 18.90
C ARG A 196 -18.84 -11.74 18.85
N PHE A 197 -19.67 -12.45 18.09
CA PHE A 197 -21.12 -12.29 18.18
C PHE A 197 -21.59 -13.28 19.24
N GLN A 198 -22.18 -12.75 20.30
CA GLN A 198 -22.93 -13.52 21.29
C GLN A 198 -24.34 -13.74 20.78
#